data_AF-A0A1H2K9S9-F1
#
_entry.id   AF-A0A1H2K9S9-F1
#
_cell.length_a   1.000
_cell.length_b   1.000
_cell.length_c   1.000
_cell.angle_alpha   90.00
_cell.angle_beta   90.00
_cell.angle_gamma   90.00
#
_symmetry.space_group_name_H-M   'P 1'
#
loop_
_entity.id
_entity.type
_entity.pdbx_description
1 polymer ?
#
loop_
_entity_poly.entity_id
_entity_poly.type
_entity_poly.pdbx_seq_one_letter_code
_entity_poly.pdbx_strand_id
1 'polypeptide(L)'
;MCTGRVDLSFIFRAFSKGKDGVFIGGCWPGECHYITEGNFSALSTKHIAGKLLEMIGLNPERLRLEWISASEGSRYAEVMNDFSKTVRESGALGAGEGIDPEELKARLDAVEQLIPYIRLVERVRLRIPLKSVEEYDEFFTSPAFDKLFKETVVDKYEISRIMGLLREKACTPGEITKSLGINQSDVSRHLNLAARQGL
;
A
#
# COMPACT_ATOMS: atom_id res chain seq x y z
N MET A 1 12.29 2.94 20.87
CA MET A 1 11.83 2.54 19.53
C MET A 1 10.41 3.07 19.34
N CYS A 2 10.04 3.51 18.14
CA CYS A 2 8.79 4.25 17.85
C CYS A 2 8.08 3.69 16.61
N THR A 3 6.75 3.78 16.56
CA THR A 3 5.97 3.44 15.36
C THR A 3 6.30 4.30 14.15
N GLY A 4 6.83 5.51 14.33
CA GLY A 4 7.34 6.33 13.24
C GLY A 4 8.51 5.71 12.46
N ARG A 5 9.07 4.60 12.95
CA ARG A 5 10.08 3.82 12.22
C ARG A 5 9.48 2.81 11.25
N VAL A 6 8.19 2.46 11.41
CA VAL A 6 7.48 1.51 10.55
C VAL A 6 7.46 2.04 9.13
N ASP A 7 7.88 1.21 8.18
CA ASP A 7 8.04 1.59 6.80
C ASP A 7 7.21 0.69 5.86
N LEU A 8 6.78 1.24 4.71
CA LEU A 8 6.15 0.45 3.64
C LEU A 8 6.97 -0.79 3.29
N SER A 9 8.31 -0.69 3.27
CA SER A 9 9.20 -1.83 3.00
C SER A 9 9.08 -2.95 4.03
N PHE A 10 8.75 -2.66 5.29
CA PHE A 10 8.52 -3.70 6.29
C PHE A 10 7.18 -4.39 6.08
N ILE A 11 6.15 -3.61 5.73
CA ILE A 11 4.78 -4.10 5.49
C ILE A 11 4.78 -5.01 4.26
N PHE A 12 5.26 -4.52 3.12
CA PHE A 12 5.24 -5.28 1.87
C PHE A 12 6.19 -6.48 1.92
N ARG A 13 7.35 -6.37 2.58
CA ARG A 13 8.21 -7.54 2.81
C ARG A 13 7.51 -8.64 3.61
N ALA A 14 6.62 -8.30 4.54
CA ALA A 14 5.85 -9.33 5.26
C ALA A 14 4.90 -10.06 4.30
N PHE A 15 4.17 -9.33 3.46
CA PHE A 15 3.30 -9.93 2.43
C PHE A 15 4.10 -10.76 1.41
N SER A 16 5.23 -10.27 0.92
CA SER A 16 6.15 -11.01 0.02
C SER A 16 6.74 -12.26 0.66
N LYS A 17 6.70 -12.39 2.00
CA LYS A 17 7.06 -13.59 2.75
C LYS A 17 5.85 -14.46 3.12
N GLY A 18 4.69 -14.21 2.51
CA GLY A 18 3.48 -15.01 2.67
C GLY A 18 2.78 -14.82 4.00
N LYS A 19 2.85 -13.62 4.61
CA LYS A 19 2.07 -13.31 5.81
C LYS A 19 0.67 -12.84 5.43
N ASP A 20 -0.34 -13.44 6.05
CA ASP A 20 -1.75 -13.16 5.73
C ASP A 20 -2.25 -11.81 6.27
N GLY A 21 -1.55 -11.23 7.24
CA GLY A 21 -1.84 -9.92 7.79
C GLY A 21 -0.67 -9.28 8.53
N VAL A 22 -0.72 -7.96 8.64
CA VAL A 22 0.27 -7.11 9.31
C VAL A 22 -0.43 -6.21 10.31
N PHE A 23 0.08 -6.17 11.54
CA PHE A 23 -0.43 -5.33 12.62
C PHE A 23 0.60 -4.27 13.03
N ILE A 24 0.14 -3.04 13.21
CA ILE A 24 0.93 -1.90 13.70
C ILE A 24 0.30 -1.41 15.00
N GLY A 25 1.00 -1.57 16.13
CA GLY A 25 0.57 -1.04 17.42
C GLY A 25 1.34 0.22 17.79
N GLY A 26 0.65 1.31 18.11
CA GLY A 26 1.28 2.59 18.48
C GLY A 26 0.66 3.28 19.69
N CYS A 27 1.37 4.27 20.23
CA CYS A 27 0.84 5.16 21.26
C CYS A 27 -0.37 5.94 20.75
N TRP A 28 -1.29 6.28 21.64
CA TRP A 28 -2.38 7.19 21.33
C TRP A 28 -1.86 8.51 20.71
N PRO A 29 -2.56 9.04 19.70
CA PRO A 29 -2.35 10.40 19.20
C PRO A 29 -2.34 11.40 20.36
N GLY A 30 -1.34 12.29 20.39
CA GLY A 30 -1.10 13.20 21.53
C GLY A 30 -0.30 12.60 22.70
N GLU A 31 -0.15 11.28 22.78
CA GLU A 31 0.62 10.58 23.83
C GLU A 31 1.92 9.95 23.28
N CYS A 32 2.39 10.42 22.13
CA CYS A 32 3.62 9.89 21.56
C CYS A 32 4.81 10.17 22.48
N HIS A 33 5.53 9.12 22.88
CA HIS A 33 6.74 9.25 23.70
C HIS A 33 7.82 10.12 23.01
N TYR A 34 7.83 10.14 21.68
CA TYR A 34 8.74 10.96 20.90
C TYR A 34 7.99 12.17 20.33
N ILE A 35 8.47 13.37 20.63
CA ILE A 35 7.88 14.67 20.24
C ILE A 35 7.76 14.82 18.71
N THR A 36 8.45 13.99 17.93
CA THR A 36 8.39 13.99 16.46
C THR A 36 7.10 13.41 15.88
N GLU A 37 6.11 13.06 16.71
CA GLU A 37 4.79 12.59 16.27
C GLU A 37 4.86 11.37 15.33
N GLY A 38 5.70 10.40 15.70
CA GLY A 38 5.96 9.21 14.87
C GLY A 38 4.72 8.35 14.62
N ASN A 39 3.72 8.40 15.52
CA ASN A 39 2.44 7.74 15.32
C ASN A 39 1.65 8.30 14.12
N PHE A 40 1.68 9.60 13.85
CA PHE A 40 1.07 10.18 12.65
C PHE A 40 1.79 9.75 11.37
N SER A 41 3.12 9.61 11.40
CA SER A 41 3.86 9.03 10.27
C SER A 41 3.48 7.56 10.02
N ALA A 42 3.19 6.80 11.07
CA ALA A 42 2.67 5.44 10.95
C ALA A 42 1.23 5.43 10.37
N LEU A 43 0.40 6.42 10.73
CA LEU A 43 -0.95 6.58 10.18
C LEU A 43 -0.92 6.85 8.67
N SER A 44 -0.10 7.81 8.19
CA SER A 44 0.12 8.02 6.75
C SER A 44 0.63 6.75 6.06
N THR A 45 1.58 6.05 6.69
CA THR A 45 2.12 4.80 6.14
C THR A 45 1.03 3.73 6.03
N LYS A 46 0.13 3.61 7.02
CA LYS A 46 -1.01 2.68 6.99
C LYS A 46 -1.98 3.02 5.86
N HIS A 47 -2.31 4.29 5.68
CA HIS A 47 -3.22 4.73 4.60
C HIS A 47 -2.64 4.45 3.21
N ILE A 48 -1.39 4.84 2.99
CA ILE A 48 -0.70 4.59 1.71
C ILE A 48 -0.58 3.08 1.45
N ALA A 49 -0.23 2.29 2.47
CA ALA A 49 -0.14 0.84 2.34
C ALA A 49 -1.51 0.20 2.04
N GLY A 50 -2.59 0.66 2.68
CA GLY A 50 -3.95 0.20 2.39
C GLY A 50 -4.34 0.43 0.93
N LYS A 51 -4.08 1.64 0.41
CA LYS A 51 -4.32 1.99 -1.00
C LYS A 51 -3.47 1.17 -1.97
N LEU A 52 -2.23 0.86 -1.59
CA LEU A 52 -1.38 -0.03 -2.36
C LEU A 52 -1.89 -1.48 -2.36
N LEU A 53 -2.42 -1.99 -1.24
CA LEU A 53 -3.05 -3.31 -1.18
C LEU A 53 -4.27 -3.37 -2.10
N GLU A 54 -5.17 -2.39 -2.01
CA GLU A 54 -6.33 -2.27 -2.92
C GLU A 54 -5.91 -2.24 -4.38
N MET A 55 -4.89 -1.44 -4.71
CA MET A 55 -4.36 -1.29 -6.07
C MET A 55 -3.88 -2.64 -6.65
N ILE A 56 -3.27 -3.51 -5.83
CA ILE A 56 -2.80 -4.82 -6.28
C ILE A 56 -3.85 -5.94 -6.13
N GLY A 57 -5.07 -5.59 -5.70
CA GLY A 57 -6.20 -6.49 -5.55
C GLY A 57 -6.21 -7.28 -4.24
N LEU A 58 -5.41 -6.88 -3.24
CA LEU A 58 -5.45 -7.46 -1.90
C LEU A 58 -6.43 -6.72 -1.00
N ASN A 59 -7.04 -7.45 -0.06
CA ASN A 59 -7.92 -6.84 0.93
C ASN A 59 -7.14 -5.88 1.85
N PRO A 60 -7.47 -4.57 1.91
CA PRO A 60 -6.79 -3.62 2.80
C PRO A 60 -6.93 -3.97 4.28
N GLU A 61 -7.97 -4.72 4.68
CA GLU A 61 -8.17 -5.17 6.06
C GLU A 61 -7.12 -6.17 6.55
N ARG A 62 -6.25 -6.66 5.65
CA ARG A 62 -5.04 -7.42 6.04
C ARG A 62 -4.00 -6.56 6.75
N LEU A 63 -4.13 -5.24 6.70
CA LEU A 63 -3.27 -4.31 7.42
C LEU A 63 -4.08 -3.53 8.46
N ARG A 64 -3.71 -3.66 9.73
CA ARG A 64 -4.35 -2.92 10.82
C ARG A 64 -3.35 -2.06 11.57
N LEU A 65 -3.77 -0.84 11.89
CA LEU A 65 -3.09 0.02 12.83
C LEU A 65 -4.03 0.28 14.00
N GLU A 66 -3.51 0.16 15.22
CA GLU A 66 -4.28 0.36 16.45
C GLU A 66 -3.49 1.16 17.48
N TRP A 67 -4.21 2.00 18.21
CA TRP A 67 -3.66 2.82 19.30
C TRP A 67 -3.87 2.10 20.63
N ILE A 68 -2.77 1.79 21.32
CA ILE A 68 -2.77 0.97 22.53
C ILE A 68 -1.72 1.53 23.49
N SER A 69 -2.14 1.97 24.66
CA SER A 69 -1.28 2.37 25.76
C SER A 69 -0.64 1.15 26.44
N ALA A 70 0.48 1.37 27.12
CA ALA A 70 1.19 0.33 27.87
C ALA A 70 0.33 -0.31 28.98
N SER A 71 -0.69 0.38 29.48
CA SER A 71 -1.62 -0.13 30.51
C SER A 71 -2.82 -0.88 29.94
N GLU A 72 -3.01 -0.93 28.62
CA GLU A 72 -4.22 -1.45 27.97
C GLU A 72 -4.07 -2.91 27.52
N GLY A 73 -3.58 -3.79 28.41
CA GLY A 73 -3.36 -5.20 28.10
C GLY A 73 -4.63 -5.94 27.64
N SER A 74 -5.78 -5.69 28.28
CA SER A 74 -7.05 -6.30 27.89
C SER A 74 -7.50 -5.87 26.50
N ARG A 75 -7.41 -4.56 26.18
CA ARG A 75 -7.72 -4.02 24.85
C ARG A 75 -6.82 -4.65 23.79
N TYR A 76 -5.52 -4.80 24.08
CA TYR A 76 -4.59 -5.46 23.15
C TYR A 76 -5.03 -6.89 22.82
N ALA A 77 -5.42 -7.67 23.83
CA ALA A 77 -5.89 -9.04 23.63
C ALA A 77 -7.17 -9.08 22.78
N GLU A 78 -8.14 -8.19 23.06
CA GLU A 78 -9.38 -8.06 22.28
C GLU A 78 -9.10 -7.72 20.82
N VAL A 79 -8.27 -6.70 20.57
CA VAL A 79 -7.87 -6.27 19.23
C VAL A 79 -7.16 -7.38 18.46
N MET A 80 -6.24 -8.10 19.10
CA MET A 80 -5.52 -9.19 18.43
C MET A 80 -6.42 -10.38 18.11
N ASN A 81 -7.40 -10.67 18.96
CA ASN A 81 -8.41 -11.70 18.68
C ASN A 81 -9.29 -11.29 17.49
N ASP A 82 -9.74 -10.03 17.46
CA ASP A 82 -10.54 -9.50 16.35
C ASP A 82 -9.75 -9.48 15.04
N PHE A 83 -8.52 -8.96 15.06
CA PHE A 83 -7.68 -8.92 13.85
C PHE A 83 -7.36 -10.32 13.34
N SER A 84 -7.08 -11.27 14.25
CA SER A 84 -6.87 -12.67 13.88
C SER A 84 -8.10 -13.28 13.20
N LYS A 85 -9.31 -12.91 13.64
CA LYS A 85 -10.56 -13.32 13.00
C LYS A 85 -10.68 -12.71 11.60
N THR A 86 -10.48 -11.40 11.45
CA THR A 86 -10.52 -10.71 10.15
C THR A 86 -9.55 -11.32 9.13
N VAL A 87 -8.31 -11.61 9.54
CA VAL A 87 -7.31 -12.23 8.67
C VAL A 87 -7.70 -13.65 8.27
N ARG A 88 -8.27 -14.44 9.20
CA ARG A 88 -8.77 -15.79 8.88
C ARG A 88 -9.94 -15.77 7.90
N GLU A 89 -10.88 -14.85 8.10
CA GLU A 89 -12.05 -14.67 7.22
C GLU A 89 -11.64 -14.20 5.82
N SER A 90 -10.54 -13.45 5.71
CA SER A 90 -9.95 -13.06 4.43
C SER A 90 -9.28 -14.23 3.70
N GLY A 91 -9.06 -15.38 4.35
CA GLY A 91 -8.36 -16.52 3.78
C GLY A 91 -6.86 -16.31 3.59
N ALA A 92 -6.19 -17.34 3.06
CA ALA A 92 -4.76 -17.28 2.78
C ALA A 92 -4.44 -16.20 1.74
N LEU A 93 -3.32 -15.50 1.92
CA LEU A 93 -2.89 -14.40 1.05
C LEU A 93 -2.93 -14.80 -0.44
N GLY A 94 -3.62 -14.01 -1.26
CA GLY A 94 -3.78 -14.26 -2.69
C GLY A 94 -4.91 -15.24 -3.00
N ALA A 95 -4.93 -16.40 -2.33
CA ALA A 95 -5.98 -17.39 -2.54
C ALA A 95 -7.36 -16.88 -2.10
N GLY A 96 -7.43 -16.14 -0.98
CA GLY A 96 -8.66 -15.51 -0.51
C GLY A 96 -9.21 -14.45 -1.47
N GLU A 97 -8.33 -13.85 -2.26
CA GLU A 97 -8.66 -12.87 -3.30
C GLU A 97 -8.77 -13.48 -4.71
N GLY A 98 -8.55 -14.79 -4.86
CA GLY A 98 -8.57 -15.47 -6.17
C GLY A 98 -7.41 -15.09 -7.10
N ILE A 99 -6.27 -14.70 -6.55
CA ILE A 99 -5.06 -14.30 -7.29
C ILE A 99 -4.12 -15.50 -7.40
N ASP A 100 -3.64 -15.77 -8.62
CA ASP A 100 -2.60 -16.78 -8.87
C ASP A 100 -1.29 -16.44 -8.10
N PRO A 101 -0.58 -17.44 -7.52
CA PRO A 101 0.63 -17.17 -6.73
C PRO A 101 1.76 -16.46 -7.48
N GLU A 102 1.99 -16.77 -8.75
CA GLU A 102 3.04 -16.11 -9.54
C GLU A 102 2.62 -14.68 -9.89
N GLU A 103 1.34 -14.47 -10.20
CA GLU A 103 0.79 -13.12 -10.42
C GLU A 103 0.87 -12.28 -9.14
N LEU A 104 0.47 -12.83 -7.98
CA LEU A 104 0.56 -12.13 -6.70
C LEU A 104 2.01 -11.72 -6.40
N LYS A 105 2.96 -12.63 -6.60
CA LYS A 105 4.38 -12.36 -6.42
C LYS A 105 4.85 -11.23 -7.33
N ALA A 106 4.50 -11.27 -8.61
CA ALA A 106 4.85 -10.20 -9.56
C ALA A 106 4.29 -8.83 -9.13
N ARG A 107 3.06 -8.79 -8.62
CA ARG A 107 2.45 -7.54 -8.10
C ARG A 107 3.17 -7.01 -6.86
N LEU A 108 3.47 -7.88 -5.90
CA LEU A 108 4.19 -7.51 -4.68
C LEU A 108 5.62 -7.03 -5.00
N ASP A 109 6.34 -7.73 -5.88
CA ASP A 109 7.69 -7.34 -6.32
C ASP A 109 7.66 -5.95 -7.00
N ALA A 110 6.66 -5.69 -7.84
CA ALA A 110 6.49 -4.39 -8.49
C ALA A 110 6.19 -3.26 -7.48
N VAL A 111 5.40 -3.52 -6.43
CA VAL A 111 5.20 -2.55 -5.35
C VAL A 111 6.51 -2.31 -4.60
N GLU A 112 7.23 -3.37 -4.19
CA GLU A 112 8.49 -3.24 -3.46
C GLU A 112 9.53 -2.39 -4.21
N GLN A 113 9.63 -2.56 -5.53
CA GLN A 113 10.50 -1.75 -6.38
C GLN A 113 10.11 -0.26 -6.43
N LEU A 114 8.82 0.05 -6.26
CA LEU A 114 8.32 1.43 -6.27
C LEU A 114 8.37 2.12 -4.92
N ILE A 115 8.55 1.38 -3.81
CA ILE A 115 8.57 1.95 -2.45
C ILE A 115 9.51 3.16 -2.33
N PRO A 116 10.77 3.14 -2.82
CA PRO A 116 11.64 4.31 -2.74
C PRO A 116 11.06 5.55 -3.43
N TYR A 117 10.39 5.36 -4.58
CA TYR A 117 9.72 6.44 -5.29
C TYR A 117 8.45 6.90 -4.56
N ILE A 118 7.64 5.98 -4.03
CA ILE A 118 6.43 6.31 -3.26
C ILE A 118 6.80 7.13 -2.02
N ARG A 119 7.90 6.79 -1.34
CA ARG A 119 8.43 7.57 -0.21
C ARG A 119 8.90 8.97 -0.62
N LEU A 120 9.45 9.11 -1.82
CA LEU A 120 9.78 10.44 -2.35
C LEU A 120 8.50 11.26 -2.61
N VAL A 121 7.50 10.66 -3.25
CA VAL A 121 6.20 11.30 -3.50
C VAL A 121 5.53 11.71 -2.20
N GLU A 122 5.52 10.82 -1.20
CA GLU A 122 4.96 11.10 0.11
C GLU A 122 5.59 12.34 0.75
N ARG A 123 6.93 12.38 0.82
CA ARG A 123 7.65 13.50 1.44
C ARG A 123 7.46 14.84 0.72
N VAL A 124 7.30 14.81 -0.60
CA VAL A 124 7.25 16.02 -1.43
C VAL A 124 5.82 16.50 -1.66
N ARG A 125 4.85 15.60 -1.75
CA ARG A 125 3.48 15.91 -2.20
C ARG A 125 2.38 15.53 -1.22
N LEU A 126 2.63 14.62 -0.28
CA LEU A 126 1.61 14.10 0.65
C LEU A 126 1.89 14.45 2.12
N ARG A 127 2.90 15.29 2.37
CA ARG A 127 3.23 15.72 3.74
C ARG A 127 2.32 16.89 4.11
N ILE A 128 1.44 16.68 5.08
CA ILE A 128 0.45 17.68 5.46
C ILE A 128 0.69 18.07 6.92
N PRO A 129 0.65 19.37 7.25
CA PRO A 129 0.75 19.85 8.62
C PRO A 129 -0.62 19.71 9.34
N LEU A 130 -1.22 18.52 9.32
CA LEU A 130 -2.45 18.23 10.05
C LEU A 130 -2.13 17.86 11.50
N LYS A 131 -3.09 18.08 12.40
CA LYS A 131 -2.92 17.99 13.85
C LYS A 131 -3.81 16.96 14.53
N SER A 132 -4.73 16.31 13.80
CA SER A 132 -5.60 15.26 14.35
C SER A 132 -5.71 14.04 13.45
N VAL A 133 -6.16 12.91 14.01
CA VAL A 133 -6.33 11.65 13.27
C VAL A 133 -7.40 11.79 12.21
N GLU A 134 -8.49 12.47 12.56
CA GLU A 134 -9.65 12.72 11.71
C GLU A 134 -9.25 13.51 10.47
N GLU A 135 -8.41 14.54 10.63
CA GLU A 135 -7.90 15.31 9.49
C GLU A 135 -7.05 14.44 8.56
N TYR A 136 -6.20 13.55 9.11
CA TYR A 136 -5.43 12.61 8.31
C TYR A 136 -6.36 11.66 7.55
N ASP A 137 -7.33 11.05 8.23
CA ASP A 137 -8.28 10.14 7.63
C ASP A 137 -9.09 10.81 6.51
N GLU A 138 -9.58 12.04 6.74
CA GLU A 138 -10.30 12.83 5.75
C GLU A 138 -9.43 13.11 4.52
N PHE A 139 -8.17 13.50 4.71
CA PHE A 139 -7.28 13.73 3.58
C PHE A 139 -7.04 12.44 2.77
N PHE A 140 -6.63 11.35 3.42
CA PHE A 140 -6.26 10.10 2.74
C PHE A 140 -7.45 9.36 2.13
N THR A 141 -8.68 9.73 2.50
CA THR A 141 -9.92 9.25 1.88
C THR A 141 -10.52 10.26 0.89
N SER A 142 -9.90 11.42 0.70
CA SER A 142 -10.42 12.47 -0.17
C SER A 142 -10.26 12.14 -1.67
N PRO A 143 -11.17 12.64 -2.53
CA PRO A 143 -11.00 12.55 -3.98
C PRO A 143 -9.72 13.22 -4.50
N ALA A 144 -9.22 14.24 -3.79
CA ALA A 144 -7.99 14.93 -4.14
C ALA A 144 -6.77 14.02 -3.94
N PHE A 145 -6.73 13.28 -2.83
CA PHE A 145 -5.71 12.27 -2.59
C PHE A 145 -5.80 11.14 -3.62
N ASP A 146 -7.00 10.60 -3.88
CA ASP A 146 -7.18 9.50 -4.84
C ASP A 146 -6.67 9.87 -6.24
N LYS A 147 -6.98 11.09 -6.70
CA LYS A 147 -6.45 11.62 -7.96
C LYS A 147 -4.93 11.68 -7.95
N LEU A 148 -4.34 12.25 -6.89
CA LEU A 148 -2.90 12.39 -6.77
C LEU A 148 -2.20 11.03 -6.69
N PHE A 149 -2.75 10.09 -5.92
CA PHE A 149 -2.24 8.72 -5.80
C PHE A 149 -2.32 8.00 -7.14
N LYS A 150 -3.40 8.16 -7.89
CA LYS A 150 -3.53 7.61 -9.25
C LYS A 150 -2.45 8.12 -10.19
N GLU A 151 -2.31 9.45 -10.29
CA GLU A 151 -1.38 10.10 -11.22
C GLU A 151 0.10 9.85 -10.87
N THR A 152 0.42 9.62 -9.60
CA THR A 152 1.82 9.45 -9.15
C THR A 152 2.21 8.00 -8.95
N VAL A 153 1.36 7.20 -8.32
CA VAL A 153 1.69 5.83 -7.91
C VAL A 153 1.09 4.80 -8.86
N VAL A 154 -0.23 4.82 -9.08
CA VAL A 154 -0.91 3.80 -9.90
C VAL A 154 -0.42 3.84 -11.34
N ASP A 155 -0.37 5.02 -11.96
CA ASP A 155 0.08 5.14 -13.34
C ASP A 155 1.54 4.68 -13.50
N LYS A 156 2.39 4.90 -12.49
CA LYS A 156 3.79 4.45 -12.51
C LYS A 156 3.91 2.94 -12.28
N TYR A 157 3.04 2.37 -11.46
CA TYR A 157 2.95 0.93 -11.24
C TYR A 157 2.59 0.18 -12.52
N GLU A 158 1.54 0.63 -13.23
CA GLU A 158 1.15 -0.01 -14.48
C GLU A 158 2.20 0.15 -15.57
N ILE A 159 2.85 1.32 -15.68
CA ILE A 159 4.00 1.49 -16.57
C ILE A 159 5.12 0.51 -16.21
N SER A 160 5.44 0.34 -14.93
CA SER A 160 6.47 -0.60 -14.49
C SER A 160 6.14 -2.04 -14.90
N ARG A 161 4.89 -2.48 -14.72
CA ARG A 161 4.42 -3.81 -15.15
C ARG A 161 4.50 -4.00 -16.66
N ILE A 162 4.04 -3.01 -17.42
CA ILE A 162 4.12 -3.02 -18.90
C ILE A 162 5.57 -3.13 -19.36
N MET A 163 6.47 -2.30 -18.80
CA MET A 163 7.89 -2.32 -19.17
C MET A 163 8.59 -3.61 -18.70
N GLY A 164 8.17 -4.20 -17.59
CA GLY A 164 8.59 -5.54 -17.15
C GLY A 164 8.26 -6.59 -18.20
N LEU A 165 7.00 -6.66 -18.62
CA LEU A 165 6.53 -7.59 -19.65
C LEU A 165 7.25 -7.39 -20.99
N LEU A 166 7.45 -6.15 -21.42
CA LEU A 166 8.10 -5.81 -22.68
C LEU A 166 9.61 -6.14 -22.70
N ARG A 167 10.27 -6.15 -21.54
CA ARG A 167 11.67 -6.59 -21.42
C ARG A 167 11.83 -8.10 -21.58
N GLU A 168 10.83 -8.88 -21.18
CA GLU A 168 10.84 -10.33 -21.35
C GLU A 168 10.44 -10.76 -22.76
N LYS A 169 9.44 -10.08 -23.35
CA LYS A 169 8.95 -10.39 -24.70
C LYS A 169 8.32 -9.17 -25.37
N ALA A 170 8.54 -9.04 -26.67
CA ALA A 170 7.81 -8.06 -27.48
C ALA A 170 6.31 -8.42 -27.48
N CYS A 171 5.45 -7.47 -27.11
CA CYS A 171 4.00 -7.63 -27.06
C CYS A 171 3.29 -6.55 -27.85
N THR A 172 2.17 -6.91 -28.46
CA THR A 172 1.16 -5.97 -28.95
C THR A 172 0.30 -5.43 -27.79
N PRO A 173 -0.37 -4.27 -27.95
CA PRO A 173 -1.27 -3.75 -26.91
C PRO A 173 -2.38 -4.72 -26.47
N GLY A 174 -2.88 -5.56 -27.39
CA GLY A 174 -3.86 -6.60 -27.07
C GLY A 174 -3.29 -7.71 -26.19
N GLU A 175 -2.05 -8.12 -26.45
CA GLU A 175 -1.34 -9.10 -25.61
C GLU A 175 -1.01 -8.56 -24.22
N ILE A 176 -0.67 -7.27 -24.12
CA ILE A 176 -0.47 -6.59 -22.83
C ILE A 176 -1.77 -6.56 -22.03
N THR A 177 -2.89 -6.17 -22.67
CA THR A 177 -4.23 -6.16 -22.06
C THR A 177 -4.56 -7.53 -21.48
N LYS A 178 -4.37 -8.60 -22.27
CA LYS A 178 -4.65 -9.98 -21.84
C LYS A 178 -3.73 -10.46 -20.73
N SER A 179 -2.44 -10.09 -20.76
CA SER A 179 -1.45 -10.56 -19.79
C SER A 179 -1.55 -9.85 -18.44
N LEU A 180 -1.82 -8.55 -18.44
CA LEU A 180 -1.78 -7.72 -17.23
C LEU A 180 -3.16 -7.38 -16.66
N GLY A 181 -4.25 -7.69 -17.38
CA GLY A 181 -5.61 -7.36 -16.97
C GLY A 181 -5.96 -5.87 -17.07
N ILE A 182 -5.14 -5.09 -17.77
CA ILE A 182 -5.31 -3.64 -17.95
C ILE A 182 -6.21 -3.41 -19.17
N ASN A 183 -7.15 -2.46 -19.11
CA ASN A 183 -7.95 -2.14 -20.29
C ASN A 183 -7.10 -1.50 -21.41
N GLN A 184 -7.56 -1.63 -22.66
CA GLN A 184 -6.77 -1.21 -23.83
C GLN A 184 -6.51 0.31 -23.88
N SER A 185 -7.47 1.12 -23.41
CA SER A 185 -7.33 2.58 -23.32
C SER A 185 -6.22 2.97 -22.35
N ASP A 186 -6.14 2.30 -21.20
CA ASP A 186 -5.12 2.53 -20.18
C ASP A 186 -3.76 2.05 -20.65
N VAL A 187 -3.66 0.89 -21.31
CA VAL A 187 -2.39 0.44 -21.94
C VAL A 187 -1.86 1.53 -22.89
N SER A 188 -2.73 2.06 -23.75
CA SER A 188 -2.35 3.12 -24.70
C SER A 188 -1.93 4.40 -23.98
N ARG A 189 -2.66 4.80 -22.94
CA ARG A 189 -2.34 5.97 -22.09
C ARG A 189 -0.98 5.79 -21.40
N HIS A 190 -0.72 4.63 -20.79
CA HIS A 190 0.52 4.33 -20.08
C HIS A 190 1.72 4.24 -21.02
N LEU A 191 1.59 3.63 -22.20
CA LEU A 191 2.66 3.60 -23.21
C LEU A 191 3.03 5.01 -23.68
N ASN A 192 2.03 5.87 -23.92
CA ASN A 192 2.28 7.27 -24.27
C ASN A 192 2.97 8.05 -23.13
N LEU A 193 2.58 7.79 -21.88
CA LEU A 193 3.24 8.39 -20.71
C LEU A 193 4.69 7.91 -20.56
N ALA A 194 4.95 6.61 -20.76
CA ALA A 194 6.29 6.03 -20.71
C ALA A 194 7.20 6.62 -21.80
N ALA A 195 6.71 6.72 -23.04
CA ALA A 195 7.45 7.31 -24.16
C ALA A 195 7.83 8.78 -23.90
N ARG A 196 6.92 9.56 -23.28
CA ARG A 196 7.21 10.95 -22.87
C ARG A 196 8.27 11.05 -21.77
N GLN A 197 8.41 9.99 -20.96
CA GLN A 197 9.41 9.89 -19.90
C GLN A 197 10.74 9.28 -20.40
N GLY A 198 10.82 8.90 -21.69
CA GLY A 198 12.01 8.31 -22.29
C GLY A 198 12.30 6.88 -21.83
N LEU A 199 11.26 6.15 -21.39
CA LEU A 199 11.33 4.74 -21.01
C LEU A 199 11.06 3.82 -22.19
#